data_AF-A0A5E4RRI5-F1
#
_entry.id   AF-A0A5E4RRI5-F1
#
_cell.length_a   1.000
_cell.length_b   1.000
_cell.length_c   1.000
_cell.angle_alpha   90.00
_cell.angle_beta   90.00
_cell.angle_gamma   90.00
#
_symmetry.space_group_name_H-M   'P 1'
#
loop_
_entity.id
_entity.type
_entity.pdbx_description
1 polymer ?
#
loop_
_entity_poly.entity_id
_entity_poly.type
_entity_poly.pdbx_seq_one_letter_code
_entity_poly.pdbx_strand_id
1 'polypeptide(L)'
;MSGQRMSAPTGSMNTMSAMSAADVPIEVLLDALRRFEQCLRGVAQDVTSRLSSPTRPVPPGPGAWRSVAALTSVSPATFLSPAARLAVCDEPLLLRVLAMRALYARGALVRRCVDRERLLTLRAAVGREAFTRLLAVAPVHGVSEPDWPADVTSQTLVADGLSRLRHPGGIDDPSLMPLLSLRLARFDGVPVHEMPGHAELARETTRFFVDLPSLLPEFV
;
A
#
# COMPACT_ATOMS: atom_id res chain seq x y z
N MET A 1 15.94 52.85 25.35
CA MET A 1 15.16 51.83 26.07
C MET A 1 13.69 52.00 25.69
N SER A 2 12.96 50.88 25.57
CA SER A 2 11.53 50.72 25.21
C SER A 2 11.20 50.86 23.71
N GLY A 3 10.79 49.86 22.92
CA GLY A 3 10.44 48.46 23.17
C GLY A 3 8.92 48.18 23.17
N GLN A 4 8.32 47.87 22.01
CA GLN A 4 7.09 47.04 21.84
C GLN A 4 6.78 46.88 20.33
N ARG A 5 7.30 45.85 19.65
CA ARG A 5 6.74 44.50 19.39
C ARG A 5 5.35 44.48 18.75
N MET A 6 5.37 44.30 17.43
CA MET A 6 4.24 43.94 16.56
C MET A 6 3.72 42.54 16.89
N SER A 7 2.40 42.41 16.97
CA SER A 7 1.69 41.14 17.08
C SER A 7 1.61 40.44 15.72
N ALA A 8 2.02 39.18 15.67
CA ALA A 8 1.73 38.27 14.57
C ALA A 8 0.58 37.33 14.98
N PRO A 9 -0.32 36.94 14.06
CA PRO A 9 -1.43 36.04 14.37
C PRO A 9 -0.95 34.59 14.36
N THR A 10 -1.06 33.91 15.49
CA THR A 10 -0.82 32.47 15.61
C THR A 10 -2.02 31.73 15.04
N GLY A 11 -1.90 31.22 13.82
CA GLY A 11 -2.84 30.26 13.25
C GLY A 11 -2.70 28.92 13.96
N SER A 12 -3.76 28.46 14.61
CA SER A 12 -3.89 27.09 15.09
C SER A 12 -3.88 26.13 13.91
N MET A 13 -2.72 25.52 13.64
CA MET A 13 -2.65 24.29 12.88
C MET A 13 -3.17 23.16 13.77
N ASN A 14 -4.36 22.66 13.45
CA ASN A 14 -4.84 21.38 13.94
C ASN A 14 -3.83 20.31 13.52
N THR A 15 -2.99 19.87 14.46
CA THR A 15 -2.30 18.59 14.39
C THR A 15 -3.37 17.50 14.46
N MET A 16 -3.73 16.95 13.30
CA MET A 16 -4.32 15.61 13.26
C MET A 16 -3.27 14.66 13.84
N SER A 17 -3.46 14.27 15.11
CA SER A 17 -2.65 13.26 15.77
C SER A 17 -2.63 12.00 14.91
N ALA A 18 -1.43 11.54 14.56
CA ALA A 18 -1.24 10.21 14.01
C ALA A 18 -1.84 9.20 14.99
N MET A 19 -2.84 8.44 14.54
CA MET A 19 -3.47 7.38 15.35
C MET A 19 -2.38 6.42 15.84
N SER A 20 -2.27 6.26 17.15
CA SER A 20 -1.42 5.22 17.73
C SER A 20 -1.99 3.85 17.42
N ALA A 21 -1.17 2.80 17.45
CA ALA A 21 -1.65 1.42 17.34
C ALA A 21 -2.68 1.04 18.43
N ALA A 22 -2.69 1.79 19.55
CA ALA A 22 -3.66 1.68 20.63
C ALA A 22 -5.03 2.34 20.34
N ASP A 23 -5.12 3.16 19.28
CA ASP A 23 -6.31 3.95 18.95
C ASP A 23 -7.12 3.34 17.79
N VAL A 24 -6.74 2.16 17.28
CA VAL A 24 -7.47 1.51 16.18
C VAL A 24 -8.82 1.00 16.71
N PRO A 25 -9.96 1.48 16.17
CA PRO A 25 -11.28 1.02 16.59
C PRO A 25 -11.42 -0.49 16.41
N ILE A 26 -12.09 -1.17 17.35
CA ILE A 26 -12.29 -2.62 17.30
C ILE A 26 -13.04 -3.05 16.02
N GLU A 27 -13.89 -2.18 15.50
CA GLU A 27 -14.65 -2.37 14.26
C GLU A 27 -13.73 -2.50 13.05
N VAL A 28 -12.66 -1.71 12.99
CA VAL A 28 -11.65 -1.77 11.92
C VAL A 28 -10.91 -3.11 11.98
N LEU A 29 -10.58 -3.59 13.18
CA LEU A 29 -9.94 -4.88 13.37
C LEU A 29 -10.86 -6.04 12.97
N LEU A 30 -12.13 -6.01 13.41
CA LEU A 30 -13.11 -7.03 13.05
C LEU A 30 -13.38 -7.06 11.54
N ASP A 31 -13.45 -5.91 10.90
CA ASP A 31 -13.59 -5.82 9.46
C ASP A 31 -12.38 -6.38 8.72
N ALA A 32 -11.16 -6.04 9.15
CA ALA A 32 -9.92 -6.59 8.60
C ALA A 32 -9.87 -8.13 8.74
N LEU A 33 -10.30 -8.69 9.87
CA LEU A 33 -10.36 -10.14 10.07
C LEU A 33 -11.40 -10.80 9.16
N ARG A 34 -12.60 -10.22 9.00
CA ARG A 34 -13.61 -10.73 8.06
C ARG A 34 -13.10 -10.71 6.63
N ARG A 35 -12.46 -9.62 6.22
CA ARG A 35 -11.83 -9.48 4.90
C ARG A 35 -10.69 -10.47 4.71
N PHE A 36 -9.89 -10.72 5.74
CA PHE A 36 -8.86 -11.75 5.71
C PHE A 36 -9.45 -13.13 5.43
N GLU A 37 -10.49 -13.53 6.17
CA GLU A 37 -11.18 -14.80 5.93
C GLU A 37 -11.78 -14.91 4.53
N GLN A 38 -12.37 -13.84 4.01
CA GLN A 38 -12.90 -13.78 2.66
C GLN A 38 -11.77 -13.91 1.62
N CYS A 39 -10.66 -13.21 1.80
CA CYS A 39 -9.47 -13.32 0.95
C CYS A 39 -8.93 -14.75 0.93
N LEU A 40 -8.83 -15.39 2.10
CA LEU A 40 -8.40 -16.78 2.21
C LEU A 40 -9.34 -17.73 1.45
N ARG A 41 -10.67 -17.51 1.53
CA ARG A 41 -11.66 -18.29 0.78
C ARG A 41 -11.50 -18.11 -0.73
N GLY A 42 -11.35 -16.88 -1.21
CA GLY A 42 -11.14 -16.60 -2.64
C GLY A 42 -9.86 -17.22 -3.18
N VAL A 43 -8.73 -17.05 -2.48
CA VAL A 43 -7.46 -17.66 -2.87
C VAL A 43 -7.53 -19.18 -2.84
N ALA A 44 -8.18 -19.78 -1.84
CA ALA A 44 -8.38 -21.22 -1.80
C ALA A 44 -9.16 -21.72 -3.02
N GLN A 45 -10.23 -21.02 -3.42
CA GLN A 45 -10.99 -21.34 -4.63
C GLN A 45 -10.12 -21.23 -5.90
N ASP A 46 -9.42 -20.11 -6.08
CA ASP A 46 -8.56 -19.87 -7.25
C ASP A 46 -7.45 -20.92 -7.38
N VAL A 47 -6.75 -21.21 -6.28
CA VAL A 47 -5.69 -22.22 -6.24
C VAL A 47 -6.26 -23.60 -6.55
N THR A 48 -7.42 -23.94 -5.97
CA THR A 48 -8.08 -25.23 -6.23
C THR A 48 -8.48 -25.36 -7.69
N SER A 49 -9.07 -24.32 -8.30
CA SER A 49 -9.42 -24.28 -9.72
C SER A 49 -8.19 -24.44 -10.63
N ARG A 50 -7.06 -23.81 -10.30
CA ARG A 50 -5.79 -23.98 -11.04
C ARG A 50 -5.24 -25.41 -10.90
N LEU A 51 -5.33 -25.98 -9.71
CA LEU A 51 -4.84 -27.32 -9.39
C LEU A 51 -5.73 -28.44 -9.93
N SER A 52 -7.01 -28.18 -10.22
CA SER A 52 -7.89 -29.11 -10.94
C SER A 52 -7.50 -29.28 -12.42
N SER A 53 -6.50 -28.53 -12.91
CA SER A 53 -5.85 -28.81 -14.19
C SER A 53 -5.03 -30.10 -14.10
N PRO A 54 -5.08 -30.99 -15.11
CA PRO A 54 -4.66 -32.40 -15.00
C PRO A 54 -3.15 -32.65 -14.80
N THR A 55 -2.34 -31.62 -14.60
CA THR A 55 -0.87 -31.70 -14.76
C THR A 55 -0.09 -31.69 -13.44
N ARG A 56 -0.72 -31.61 -12.24
CA ARG A 56 0.04 -31.58 -10.98
C ARG A 56 -0.63 -32.36 -9.83
N PRO A 57 0.09 -33.28 -9.16
CA PRO A 57 -0.42 -33.95 -7.97
C PRO A 57 -0.54 -32.94 -6.82
N VAL A 58 -1.74 -32.80 -6.27
CA VAL A 58 -2.05 -31.96 -5.10
C VAL A 58 -1.92 -32.81 -3.84
N PRO A 59 -1.29 -32.32 -2.75
CA PRO A 59 -1.34 -33.02 -1.48
C PRO A 59 -2.80 -33.08 -0.98
N PRO A 60 -3.36 -34.27 -0.70
CA PRO A 60 -4.73 -34.38 -0.23
C PRO A 60 -4.84 -33.91 1.23
N GLY A 61 -5.78 -33.01 1.51
CA GLY A 61 -6.16 -32.64 2.87
C GLY A 61 -6.77 -31.24 3.02
N PRO A 62 -7.62 -31.03 4.04
CA PRO A 62 -8.11 -29.69 4.40
C PRO A 62 -6.90 -28.79 4.74
N GLY A 63 -6.70 -27.73 3.95
CA GLY A 63 -5.59 -26.79 4.14
C GLY A 63 -4.39 -26.97 3.21
N ALA A 64 -4.39 -27.95 2.29
CA ALA A 64 -3.33 -28.16 1.31
C ALA A 64 -2.98 -26.90 0.48
N TRP A 65 -4.00 -26.09 0.16
CA TRP A 65 -3.82 -24.82 -0.55
C TRP A 65 -2.99 -23.80 0.25
N ARG A 66 -3.00 -23.85 1.60
CA ARG A 66 -2.19 -22.96 2.44
C ARG A 66 -0.71 -23.25 2.31
N SER A 67 -0.33 -24.53 2.27
CA SER A 67 1.05 -24.94 2.03
C SER A 67 1.52 -24.56 0.63
N VAL A 68 0.65 -24.71 -0.38
CA VAL A 68 0.93 -24.24 -1.76
C VAL A 68 1.08 -22.70 -1.81
N ALA A 69 0.30 -22.00 -1.00
CA ALA A 69 0.32 -20.55 -0.90
C ALA A 69 1.38 -19.99 0.09
N ALA A 70 2.19 -20.85 0.71
CA ALA A 70 3.15 -20.50 1.77
C ALA A 70 2.54 -19.67 2.92
N LEU A 71 1.26 -19.89 3.25
CA LEU A 71 0.55 -19.17 4.31
C LEU A 71 0.75 -19.87 5.65
N THR A 72 1.26 -19.12 6.64
CA THR A 72 1.33 -19.52 8.04
C THR A 72 0.17 -18.90 8.84
N SER A 73 0.11 -19.16 10.15
CA SER A 73 -0.88 -18.53 11.03
C SER A 73 -0.58 -17.04 11.20
N VAL A 74 -1.54 -16.18 10.85
CA VAL A 74 -1.47 -14.73 11.10
C VAL A 74 -2.16 -14.43 12.42
N SER A 75 -1.48 -13.74 13.34
CA SER A 75 -2.07 -13.27 14.59
C SER A 75 -3.08 -12.16 14.32
N PRO A 76 -4.24 -12.10 15.01
CA PRO A 76 -5.15 -10.96 14.90
C PRO A 76 -4.46 -9.61 15.17
N ALA A 77 -3.49 -9.57 16.09
CA ALA A 77 -2.73 -8.37 16.41
C ALA A 77 -1.94 -7.80 15.21
N THR A 78 -1.61 -8.62 14.21
CA THR A 78 -0.92 -8.17 12.98
C THR A 78 -1.75 -7.10 12.26
N PHE A 79 -3.08 -7.17 12.29
CA PHE A 79 -3.99 -6.23 11.62
C PHE A 79 -4.11 -4.85 12.31
N LEU A 80 -3.44 -4.64 13.44
CA LEU A 80 -3.22 -3.30 13.97
C LEU A 80 -2.31 -2.48 13.06
N SER A 81 -1.43 -3.14 12.30
CA SER A 81 -0.58 -2.50 11.29
C SER A 81 -1.38 -2.11 10.03
N PRO A 82 -1.29 -0.86 9.55
CA PRO A 82 -1.81 -0.44 8.25
C PRO A 82 -1.34 -1.33 7.10
N ALA A 83 -0.07 -1.75 7.12
CA ALA A 83 0.49 -2.61 6.08
C ALA A 83 -0.21 -3.98 6.02
N ALA A 84 -0.65 -4.50 7.17
CA ALA A 84 -1.39 -5.73 7.22
C ALA A 84 -2.84 -5.58 6.74
N ARG A 85 -3.49 -4.45 7.08
CA ARG A 85 -4.83 -4.13 6.57
C ARG A 85 -4.86 -3.98 5.05
N LEU A 86 -3.79 -3.43 4.47
CA LEU A 86 -3.63 -3.37 3.01
C LEU A 86 -3.67 -4.76 2.36
N ALA A 87 -3.07 -5.77 2.98
CA ALA A 87 -3.04 -7.13 2.44
C ALA A 87 -4.44 -7.76 2.28
N VAL A 88 -5.42 -7.25 3.03
CA VAL A 88 -6.78 -7.81 3.10
C VAL A 88 -7.87 -6.85 2.62
N CYS A 89 -7.55 -5.58 2.33
CA CYS A 89 -8.52 -4.63 1.81
C CYS A 89 -9.08 -5.05 0.44
N ASP A 90 -10.21 -4.46 0.04
CA ASP A 90 -10.88 -4.75 -1.22
C ASP A 90 -9.97 -4.45 -2.42
N GLU A 91 -10.10 -5.22 -3.49
CA GLU A 91 -9.19 -5.16 -4.64
C GLU A 91 -9.08 -3.77 -5.30
N PRO A 92 -10.17 -3.03 -5.57
CA PRO A 92 -10.05 -1.68 -6.13
C PRO A 92 -9.27 -0.74 -5.22
N LEU A 93 -9.42 -0.89 -3.90
CA LEU A 93 -8.70 -0.10 -2.91
C LEU A 93 -7.22 -0.51 -2.85
N LEU A 94 -6.93 -1.81 -2.87
CA LEU A 94 -5.56 -2.35 -2.92
C LEU A 94 -4.79 -1.76 -4.10
N LEU A 95 -5.36 -1.81 -5.32
CA LEU A 95 -4.71 -1.28 -6.51
C LEU A 95 -4.46 0.22 -6.40
N ARG A 96 -5.43 0.99 -5.89
CA ARG A 96 -5.29 2.43 -5.69
C ARG A 96 -4.24 2.77 -4.64
N VAL A 97 -4.15 2.03 -3.54
CA VAL A 97 -3.14 2.24 -2.50
C VAL A 97 -1.74 1.90 -3.03
N LEU A 98 -1.58 0.82 -3.79
CA LEU A 98 -0.31 0.45 -4.41
C LEU A 98 0.13 1.48 -5.45
N ALA A 99 -0.78 1.92 -6.34
CA ALA A 99 -0.49 3.00 -7.25
C ALA A 99 -0.12 4.29 -6.49
N MET A 100 -0.84 4.64 -5.44
CA MET A 100 -0.53 5.78 -4.59
C MET A 100 0.86 5.66 -3.96
N ARG A 101 1.26 4.47 -3.48
CA ARG A 101 2.60 4.24 -2.94
C ARG A 101 3.70 4.55 -3.96
N ALA A 102 3.51 4.18 -5.23
CA ALA A 102 4.43 4.48 -6.31
C ALA A 102 4.50 5.99 -6.64
N LEU A 103 3.35 6.68 -6.61
CA LEU A 103 3.30 8.12 -6.85
C LEU A 103 3.84 8.94 -5.66
N TYR A 104 3.64 8.46 -4.44
CA TYR A 104 4.16 9.08 -3.21
C TYR A 104 5.68 9.20 -3.24
N ALA A 105 6.36 8.14 -3.70
CA ALA A 105 7.81 8.14 -3.89
C ALA A 105 8.29 9.14 -4.94
N ARG A 106 7.41 9.52 -5.88
CA ARG A 106 7.68 10.42 -7.01
C ARG A 106 6.99 11.77 -6.87
N GLY A 107 6.67 12.18 -5.64
CA GLY A 107 5.81 13.35 -5.42
C GLY A 107 6.33 14.64 -6.08
N ALA A 108 7.65 14.83 -6.19
CA ALA A 108 8.20 16.01 -6.84
C ALA A 108 8.22 15.89 -8.38
N LEU A 109 8.48 14.70 -8.94
CA LEU A 109 8.30 14.39 -10.35
C LEU A 109 6.84 14.56 -10.80
N VAL A 110 5.88 14.12 -9.99
CA VAL A 110 4.44 14.30 -10.24
C VAL A 110 4.11 15.79 -10.35
N ARG A 111 4.59 16.62 -9.41
CA ARG A 111 4.34 18.07 -9.41
C ARG A 111 4.96 18.81 -10.60
N ARG A 112 6.09 18.32 -11.12
CA ARG A 112 6.79 18.91 -12.28
C ARG A 112 6.36 18.30 -13.61
N CYS A 113 5.46 17.30 -13.60
CA CYS A 113 5.02 16.63 -14.81
C CYS A 113 4.17 17.58 -15.66
N VAL A 114 4.60 17.84 -16.90
CA VAL A 114 3.89 18.67 -17.89
C VAL A 114 3.22 17.85 -18.99
N ASP A 115 3.49 16.54 -19.03
CA ASP A 115 2.89 15.60 -19.98
C ASP A 115 1.44 15.32 -19.56
N ARG A 116 0.50 15.80 -20.38
CA ARG A 116 -0.94 15.71 -20.13
C ARG A 116 -1.43 14.26 -20.09
N GLU A 117 -1.01 13.42 -21.03
CA GLU A 117 -1.46 12.03 -21.10
C GLU A 117 -0.96 11.25 -19.89
N ARG A 118 0.30 11.49 -19.51
CA ARG A 118 0.84 10.93 -18.28
C ARG A 118 0.04 11.37 -17.07
N LEU A 119 -0.22 12.66 -16.89
CA LEU A 119 -1.03 13.18 -15.78
C LEU A 119 -2.43 12.55 -15.72
N LEU A 120 -3.07 12.33 -16.87
CA LEU A 120 -4.35 11.64 -16.94
C LEU A 120 -4.24 10.19 -16.43
N THR A 121 -3.20 9.46 -16.85
CA THR A 121 -2.92 8.10 -16.37
C THR A 121 -2.65 8.07 -14.86
N LEU A 122 -1.80 8.96 -14.34
CA LEU A 122 -1.49 9.03 -12.91
C LEU A 122 -2.76 9.32 -12.09
N ARG A 123 -3.58 10.28 -12.53
CA ARG A 123 -4.83 10.65 -11.87
C ARG A 123 -5.85 9.52 -11.94
N ALA A 124 -5.96 8.83 -13.07
CA ALA A 124 -6.88 7.70 -13.24
C ALA A 124 -6.52 6.53 -12.32
N ALA A 125 -5.22 6.29 -12.08
CA ALA A 125 -4.76 5.19 -11.24
C ALA A 125 -5.15 5.34 -9.75
N VAL A 126 -5.25 6.56 -9.22
CA VAL A 126 -5.52 6.80 -7.79
C VAL A 126 -6.85 7.50 -7.50
N GLY A 127 -7.45 8.14 -8.49
CA GLY A 127 -8.64 9.00 -8.34
C GLY A 127 -8.28 10.48 -8.22
N ARG A 128 -9.20 11.36 -8.65
CA ARG A 128 -8.96 12.82 -8.76
C ARG A 128 -8.63 13.46 -7.41
N GLU A 129 -9.40 13.12 -6.38
CA GLU A 129 -9.30 13.68 -5.04
C GLU A 129 -7.98 13.26 -4.42
N ALA A 130 -7.68 11.96 -4.46
CA ALA A 130 -6.43 11.40 -3.93
C ALA A 130 -5.20 11.99 -4.64
N PHE A 131 -5.26 12.15 -5.97
CA PHE A 131 -4.20 12.81 -6.74
C PHE A 131 -4.00 14.27 -6.32
N THR A 132 -5.09 15.00 -6.07
CA THR A 132 -5.02 16.40 -5.59
C THR A 132 -4.38 16.48 -4.21
N ARG A 133 -4.74 15.56 -3.29
CA ARG A 133 -4.14 15.49 -1.95
C ARG A 133 -2.66 15.14 -2.01
N LEU A 134 -2.27 14.22 -2.89
CA LEU A 134 -0.86 13.87 -3.11
C LEU A 134 -0.03 15.10 -3.51
N LEU A 135 -0.54 15.95 -4.40
CA LEU A 135 0.17 17.17 -4.82
C LEU A 135 0.46 18.12 -3.64
N ALA A 136 -0.38 18.11 -2.61
CA ALA A 136 -0.22 18.91 -1.40
C ALA A 136 0.75 18.30 -0.37
N VAL A 137 1.18 17.05 -0.52
CA VAL A 137 2.12 16.40 0.40
C VAL A 137 3.53 16.97 0.22
N ALA A 138 4.11 17.45 1.31
CA ALA A 138 5.50 17.90 1.34
C ALA A 138 6.46 16.75 1.02
N PRO A 139 7.47 16.93 0.15
CA PRO A 139 8.42 15.87 -0.19
C PRO A 139 9.14 15.32 1.06
N VAL A 140 9.54 14.05 1.01
CA VAL A 140 10.42 13.46 2.02
C VAL A 140 11.85 13.89 1.72
N HIS A 141 12.47 14.63 2.64
CA HIS A 141 13.88 15.00 2.48
C HIS A 141 14.79 13.80 2.74
N GLY A 142 15.88 13.71 1.96
CA GLY A 142 16.90 12.67 2.15
C GLY A 142 16.47 11.27 1.69
N VAL A 143 15.48 11.17 0.79
CA VAL A 143 15.14 9.95 0.07
C VAL A 143 15.35 10.22 -1.41
N SER A 144 16.10 9.35 -2.09
CA SER A 144 16.31 9.46 -3.53
C SER A 144 14.99 9.27 -4.28
N GLU A 145 14.61 10.25 -5.10
CA GLU A 145 13.41 10.17 -5.92
C GLU A 145 13.68 9.21 -7.10
N PRO A 146 12.88 8.15 -7.27
CA PRO A 146 13.07 7.16 -8.34
C PRO A 146 12.59 7.71 -9.68
N ASP A 147 13.24 7.31 -10.76
CA ASP A 147 12.81 7.66 -12.12
C ASP A 147 11.43 7.08 -12.46
N TRP A 148 10.81 7.64 -13.50
CA TRP A 148 9.62 7.06 -14.10
C TRP A 148 9.94 5.71 -14.74
N PRO A 149 9.04 4.70 -14.64
CA PRO A 149 9.15 3.53 -15.48
C PRO A 149 9.04 3.95 -16.95
N ALA A 150 9.67 3.18 -17.85
CA ALA A 150 9.67 3.45 -19.28
C ALA A 150 8.23 3.60 -19.82
N ASP A 151 7.34 2.68 -19.43
CA ASP A 151 5.92 2.72 -19.73
C ASP A 151 5.12 2.93 -18.43
N VAL A 152 4.55 4.12 -18.28
CA VAL A 152 3.69 4.46 -17.14
C VAL A 152 2.28 3.97 -17.42
N THR A 153 1.85 2.94 -16.69
CA THR A 153 0.49 2.38 -16.71
C THR A 153 0.02 2.11 -15.29
N SER A 154 -1.28 1.90 -15.09
CA SER A 154 -1.79 1.50 -13.77
C SER A 154 -1.13 0.22 -13.24
N GLN A 155 -0.83 -0.74 -14.13
CA GLN A 155 -0.15 -1.97 -13.76
C GLN A 155 1.31 -1.74 -13.33
N THR A 156 2.06 -0.91 -14.06
CA THR A 156 3.46 -0.62 -13.69
C THR A 156 3.55 0.19 -12.39
N LEU A 157 2.57 1.06 -12.13
CA LEU A 157 2.45 1.76 -10.84
C LEU A 157 2.12 0.80 -9.68
N VAL A 158 1.20 -0.15 -9.87
CA VAL A 158 0.87 -1.15 -8.86
C VAL A 158 2.09 -2.04 -8.56
N ALA A 159 2.84 -2.43 -9.58
CA ALA A 159 4.05 -3.23 -9.45
C ALA A 159 5.16 -2.51 -8.67
N ASP A 160 5.44 -1.26 -9.01
CA ASP A 160 6.40 -0.43 -8.29
C ASP A 160 5.95 -0.20 -6.84
N GLY A 161 4.66 0.07 -6.63
CA GLY A 161 4.08 0.22 -5.29
C GLY A 161 4.25 -1.02 -4.42
N LEU A 162 4.00 -2.21 -4.98
CA LEU A 162 4.21 -3.47 -4.27
C LEU A 162 5.70 -3.71 -3.97
N SER A 163 6.58 -3.45 -4.94
CA SER A 163 8.03 -3.59 -4.77
C SER A 163 8.53 -2.73 -3.61
N ARG A 164 8.01 -1.50 -3.49
CA ARG A 164 8.31 -0.59 -2.39
C ARG A 164 7.81 -1.04 -1.04
N LEU A 165 6.90 -2.02 -0.94
CA LEU A 165 6.42 -2.57 0.33
C LEU A 165 7.14 -3.87 0.73
N ARG A 166 8.00 -4.44 -0.13
CA ARG A 166 8.76 -5.67 0.10
C ARG A 166 10.09 -5.46 0.83
N HIS A 167 10.14 -4.53 1.76
CA HIS A 167 11.31 -4.23 2.58
C HIS A 167 10.92 -4.26 4.06
N PRO A 168 11.91 -4.39 4.98
CA PRO A 168 11.66 -4.29 6.41
C PRO A 168 11.02 -2.94 6.79
N GLY A 169 9.89 -2.97 7.50
CA GLY A 169 9.07 -1.80 7.84
C GLY A 169 7.88 -1.57 6.90
N GLY A 170 7.74 -2.39 5.86
CA GLY A 170 6.57 -2.47 4.99
C GLY A 170 5.64 -3.60 5.43
N ILE A 171 5.52 -4.62 4.59
CA ILE A 171 4.76 -5.84 4.92
C ILE A 171 5.73 -6.87 5.49
N ASP A 172 5.85 -6.88 6.81
CA ASP A 172 6.83 -7.69 7.52
C ASP A 172 6.32 -9.09 7.88
N ASP A 173 5.00 -9.31 7.87
CA ASP A 173 4.43 -10.62 8.15
C ASP A 173 4.68 -11.57 6.96
N PRO A 174 5.32 -12.73 7.18
CA PRO A 174 5.74 -13.64 6.11
C PRO A 174 4.56 -14.26 5.35
N SER A 175 3.34 -14.24 5.88
CA SER A 175 2.14 -14.76 5.20
C SER A 175 1.45 -13.72 4.33
N LEU A 176 1.61 -12.43 4.63
CA LEU A 176 0.85 -11.38 3.95
C LEU A 176 1.41 -11.05 2.56
N MET A 177 2.73 -11.16 2.38
CA MET A 177 3.34 -10.94 1.07
C MET A 177 3.00 -12.04 0.05
N PRO A 178 3.04 -13.35 0.38
CA PRO A 178 2.52 -14.40 -0.47
C PRO A 178 1.02 -14.22 -0.78
N LEU A 179 0.21 -13.85 0.22
CA LEU A 179 -1.21 -13.58 0.02
C LEU A 179 -1.44 -12.47 -1.01
N LEU A 180 -0.76 -11.34 -0.86
CA LEU A 180 -0.83 -10.23 -1.82
C LEU A 180 -0.37 -10.64 -3.21
N SER A 181 0.74 -11.39 -3.28
CA SER A 181 1.28 -11.87 -4.56
C SER A 181 0.25 -12.76 -5.27
N LEU A 182 -0.46 -13.64 -4.56
CA LEU A 182 -1.52 -14.48 -5.13
C LEU A 182 -2.73 -13.65 -5.58
N ARG A 183 -3.16 -12.69 -4.76
CA ARG A 183 -4.23 -11.75 -5.11
C ARG A 183 -3.89 -10.89 -6.32
N LEU A 184 -2.60 -10.64 -6.54
CA LEU A 184 -2.12 -9.84 -7.67
C LEU A 184 -1.70 -10.69 -8.88
N ALA A 185 -1.46 -12.00 -8.72
CA ALA A 185 -1.06 -12.90 -9.80
C ALA A 185 -2.15 -13.13 -10.88
N ARG A 186 -3.35 -12.60 -10.69
CA ARG A 186 -4.39 -12.49 -11.73
C ARG A 186 -4.23 -11.25 -12.63
N PHE A 187 -3.40 -10.30 -12.21
CA PHE A 187 -2.94 -9.21 -13.05
C PHE A 187 -1.63 -9.68 -13.67
N ASP A 188 -1.69 -10.12 -14.92
CA ASP A 188 -0.51 -10.55 -15.66
C ASP A 188 0.60 -9.50 -15.58
N GLY A 189 1.84 -9.95 -15.34
CA GLY A 189 3.03 -9.13 -15.59
C GLY A 189 3.24 -7.96 -14.63
N VAL A 190 3.09 -8.15 -13.32
CA VAL A 190 3.56 -7.21 -12.29
C VAL A 190 5.01 -7.60 -11.90
N PRO A 191 6.06 -7.13 -12.62
CA PRO A 191 7.43 -7.42 -12.24
C PRO A 191 7.72 -6.73 -10.91
N VAL A 192 8.16 -7.51 -9.94
CA VAL A 192 8.60 -6.96 -8.66
C VAL A 192 10.11 -6.82 -8.70
N HIS A 193 10.59 -5.61 -8.44
CA HIS A 193 12.01 -5.29 -8.43
C HIS A 193 12.51 -5.21 -6.99
N GLU A 194 13.70 -5.76 -6.72
CA GLU A 194 14.40 -5.52 -5.46
C GLU A 194 14.92 -4.07 -5.43
N MET A 195 14.70 -3.40 -4.31
CA MET A 195 15.08 -1.99 -4.14
C MET A 195 16.29 -1.85 -3.21
N PRO A 196 17.32 -1.08 -3.59
CA PRO A 196 18.43 -0.74 -2.70
C PRO A 196 18.00 0.28 -1.63
N GLY A 197 18.72 0.35 -0.50
CA GLY A 197 18.55 1.41 0.50
C GLY A 197 17.42 1.19 1.52
N HIS A 198 17.40 0.02 2.18
CA HIS A 198 16.32 -0.39 3.07
C HIS A 198 15.92 0.63 4.15
N ALA A 199 16.87 1.38 4.72
CA ALA A 199 16.57 2.31 5.81
C ALA A 199 15.83 3.59 5.35
N GLU A 200 16.16 4.12 4.18
CA GLU A 200 15.46 5.27 3.59
C GLU A 200 14.05 4.87 3.16
N LEU A 201 13.96 3.73 2.47
CA LEU A 201 12.68 3.17 2.04
C LEU A 201 11.75 2.84 3.22
N ALA A 202 12.30 2.32 4.33
CA ALA A 202 11.54 2.08 5.56
C ALA A 202 10.95 3.37 6.16
N ARG A 203 11.74 4.45 6.21
CA ARG A 203 11.25 5.75 6.69
C ARG A 203 10.17 6.32 5.77
N GLU A 204 10.39 6.25 4.47
CA GLU A 204 9.42 6.71 3.46
C GLU A 204 8.11 5.92 3.56
N THR A 205 8.19 4.59 3.73
CA THR A 205 7.01 3.72 3.84
C THR A 205 6.26 3.93 5.15
N THR A 206 6.98 4.11 6.26
CA THR A 206 6.36 4.49 7.55
C THR A 206 5.58 5.80 7.38
N ARG A 207 6.20 6.81 6.76
CA ARG A 207 5.54 8.10 6.51
C ARG A 207 4.36 7.97 5.56
N PHE A 208 4.48 7.15 4.52
CA PHE A 208 3.38 6.85 3.61
C PHE A 208 2.16 6.31 4.38
N PHE A 209 2.34 5.35 5.29
CA PHE A 209 1.22 4.82 6.07
C PHE A 209 0.65 5.82 7.08
N VAL A 210 1.44 6.78 7.56
CA VAL A 210 0.95 7.91 8.36
C VAL A 210 0.09 8.86 7.53
N ASP A 211 0.51 9.16 6.29
CA ASP A 211 -0.20 10.07 5.39
C ASP A 211 -1.39 9.40 4.68
N LEU A 212 -1.41 8.07 4.60
CA LEU A 212 -2.38 7.28 3.83
C LEU A 212 -3.84 7.58 4.18
N PRO A 213 -4.25 7.68 5.46
CA PRO A 213 -5.59 8.13 5.84
C PRO A 213 -6.00 9.49 5.24
N SER A 214 -5.06 10.43 5.13
CA SER A 214 -5.32 11.73 4.54
C SER A 214 -5.40 11.63 3.02
N LEU A 215 -4.57 10.79 2.39
CA LEU A 215 -4.56 10.59 0.94
C LEU A 215 -5.80 9.83 0.45
N LEU A 216 -6.16 8.75 1.15
CA LEU A 216 -7.23 7.80 0.87
C LEU A 216 -8.03 7.50 2.16
N PRO A 217 -8.98 8.37 2.55
CA PRO A 217 -9.79 8.20 3.76
C PRO A 217 -10.57 6.89 3.82
N GLU A 218 -10.91 6.31 2.67
CA GLU A 218 -11.56 5.01 2.54
C GLU A 218 -10.69 3.81 3.00
N PHE A 219 -9.42 4.03 3.33
CA PHE A 219 -8.50 3.01 3.84
C PHE A 219 -8.59 2.78 5.35
N VAL A 220 -9.14 3.73 6.11
CA VAL A 220 -9.21 3.66 7.58
C VAL A 220 -10.38 2.81 8.04
#